data_AF-A0A8H6UQH3-F1
#
_entry.id   AF-A0A8H6UQH3-F1
#
_cell.length_a   1.000
_cell.length_b   1.000
_cell.length_c   1.000
_cell.angle_alpha   90.00
_cell.angle_beta   90.00
_cell.angle_gamma   90.00
#
_symmetry.space_group_name_H-M   'P 1'
#
loop_
_entity.id
_entity.type
_entity.pdbx_description
1 polymer ?
#
loop_
_entity_poly.entity_id
_entity_poly.type
_entity_poly.pdbx_seq_one_letter_code
_entity_poly.pdbx_strand_id
1 'polypeptide(L)'
;MMACLKTKKRDEYVDGLFNTWPLVARVEDPYLDLASLARFGIKCHNLLQESSFDEAPNVPKFFRKMPHEKLQEYKVDTDNKDTMRDLRVEKKLWVSKEQDLCDELHPLGLAATMCTVLRLAFDTHKRETSDGQKVTLMQTTGWKRANFTDGIFHRAFYDDVFHSKHWRPVDAWQSGKPKDQPHVMFTTAHKYEGNDNSLLRGEVLAIMAVMMIRLESGSFDQHNIIPVGFPELSNKELA
;
A
#
# COMPACT_ATOMS: atom_id res chain seq x y z
N MET A 1 30.71 13.37 -15.74
CA MET A 1 30.33 14.41 -14.76
C MET A 1 28.89 14.24 -14.24
N MET A 2 27.87 14.05 -15.09
CA MET A 2 26.47 13.86 -14.65
C MET A 2 26.21 12.61 -13.79
N ALA A 3 26.86 11.46 -14.04
CA ALA A 3 26.67 10.25 -13.23
C ALA A 3 27.13 10.42 -11.77
N CYS A 4 28.29 11.08 -11.57
CA CYS A 4 28.83 11.38 -10.23
C CYS A 4 27.93 12.33 -9.43
N LEU A 5 27.33 13.33 -10.10
CA LEU A 5 26.35 14.24 -9.50
C LEU A 5 25.04 13.54 -9.11
N LYS A 6 24.59 12.54 -9.88
CA LYS A 6 23.40 11.74 -9.57
C LYS A 6 23.60 10.86 -8.34
N THR A 7 24.73 10.15 -8.26
CA THR A 7 25.09 9.33 -7.10
C THR A 7 25.19 10.18 -5.82
N LYS A 8 25.83 11.35 -5.89
CA LYS A 8 25.94 12.26 -4.75
C LYS A 8 24.59 12.74 -4.21
N LYS A 9 23.65 13.12 -5.09
CA LYS A 9 22.30 13.52 -4.68
C LYS A 9 21.51 12.39 -4.04
N ARG A 10 21.60 11.18 -4.60
CA ARG A 10 20.97 9.98 -4.03
C ARG A 10 21.49 9.72 -2.62
N ASP A 11 22.81 9.76 -2.44
CA ASP A 11 23.44 9.50 -1.15
C ASP A 11 23.03 10.55 -0.11
N GLU A 12 22.98 11.84 -0.48
CA GLU A 12 22.45 12.91 0.38
C GLU A 12 20.99 12.67 0.80
N TYR A 13 20.14 12.16 -0.09
CA TYR A 13 18.75 11.80 0.25
C TYR A 13 18.67 10.61 1.21
N VAL A 14 19.49 9.58 0.98
CA VAL A 14 19.55 8.39 1.83
C VAL A 14 20.03 8.77 3.23
N ASP A 15 21.08 9.58 3.34
CA ASP A 15 21.58 10.11 4.61
C ASP A 15 20.51 10.94 5.34
N GLY A 16 19.77 11.77 4.60
CA GLY A 16 18.63 12.51 5.14
C GLY A 16 17.56 11.60 5.74
N LEU A 17 17.19 10.52 5.04
CA LEU A 17 16.23 9.53 5.53
C LEU A 17 16.74 8.81 6.79
N PHE A 18 18.01 8.38 6.81
CA PHE A 18 18.62 7.73 7.98
C PHE A 18 18.70 8.66 9.19
N ASN A 19 18.96 9.96 8.98
CA ASN A 19 18.98 10.94 10.06
C ASN A 19 17.57 11.25 10.60
N THR A 20 16.55 11.25 9.73
CA THR A 20 15.15 11.51 10.12
C THR A 20 14.50 10.30 10.80
N TRP A 21 14.86 9.07 10.42
CA TRP A 21 14.29 7.84 10.96
C TRP A 21 14.21 7.80 12.49
N PRO A 22 15.32 7.96 13.24
CA PRO A 22 15.28 7.87 14.69
C PRO A 22 14.47 9.02 15.33
N LEU A 23 14.28 10.14 14.64
CA LEU A 23 13.44 11.23 15.12
C LEU A 23 11.97 10.83 15.08
N VAL A 24 11.52 10.24 13.96
CA VAL A 24 10.15 9.74 13.78
C VAL A 24 9.88 8.53 14.68
N ALA A 25 10.81 7.58 14.75
CA ALA A 25 10.65 6.35 15.54
C ALA A 25 10.43 6.62 17.03
N ARG A 26 11.05 7.68 17.58
CA ARG A 26 10.93 8.08 18.99
C ARG A 26 9.69 8.89 19.33
N VAL A 27 8.90 9.34 18.35
CA VAL A 27 7.65 10.06 18.65
C VAL A 27 6.69 9.10 19.32
N GLU A 28 6.19 9.42 20.52
CA GLU A 28 5.24 8.56 21.23
C GLU A 28 3.84 8.59 20.61
N ASP A 29 3.43 9.77 20.12
CA ASP A 29 2.15 9.99 19.47
C ASP A 29 2.03 9.12 18.20
N PRO A 30 0.96 8.30 18.07
CA PRO A 30 0.72 7.55 16.85
C PRO A 30 0.31 8.43 15.66
N TYR A 31 -0.14 9.66 15.87
CA TYR A 31 -0.58 10.58 14.82
C TYR A 31 0.48 11.67 14.59
N LEU A 32 0.88 11.83 13.33
CA LEU A 32 1.79 12.87 12.89
C LEU A 32 1.00 13.84 12.01
N ASP A 33 0.63 14.98 12.59
CA ASP A 33 0.00 16.06 11.84
C ASP A 33 0.97 16.71 10.84
N LEU A 34 0.43 17.53 9.94
CA LEU A 34 1.24 18.19 8.91
C LEU A 34 2.36 19.06 9.50
N ALA A 35 2.14 19.68 10.66
CA ALA A 35 3.16 20.49 11.33
C ALA A 35 4.31 19.63 11.86
N SER A 36 4.00 18.48 12.47
CA SER A 36 4.99 17.51 12.95
C SER A 36 5.78 16.91 11.80
N LEU A 37 5.12 16.54 10.70
CA LEU A 37 5.76 16.05 9.49
C LEU A 37 6.71 17.10 8.88
N ALA A 38 6.29 18.36 8.83
CA ALA A 38 7.12 19.45 8.33
C ALA A 38 8.40 19.65 9.17
N ARG A 39 8.36 19.41 10.49
CA ARG A 39 9.55 19.46 11.36
C ARG A 39 10.57 18.38 11.03
N PHE A 40 10.14 17.27 10.44
CA PHE A 40 11.01 16.21 9.92
C PHE A 40 11.44 16.45 8.47
N GLY A 41 11.07 17.59 7.87
CA GLY A 41 11.29 17.88 6.46
C GLY A 41 10.40 17.08 5.52
N ILE A 42 9.35 16.41 6.04
CA ILE A 42 8.41 15.63 5.25
C ILE A 42 7.30 16.56 4.76
N LYS A 43 7.08 16.57 3.45
CA LYS A 43 6.01 17.33 2.79
C LYS A 43 4.97 16.39 2.25
N CYS A 44 3.74 16.52 2.72
CA CYS A 44 2.60 15.78 2.20
C CYS A 44 1.91 16.62 1.11
N HIS A 45 1.69 16.00 -0.05
CA HIS A 45 0.91 16.58 -1.12
C HIS A 45 -0.35 15.75 -1.30
N ASN A 46 -1.52 16.38 -1.17
CA ASN A 46 -2.79 15.70 -1.46
C ASN A 46 -2.90 15.52 -2.97
N LEU A 47 -2.85 14.27 -3.42
CA LEU A 47 -3.15 13.90 -4.78
C LEU A 47 -4.65 13.62 -4.83
N LEU A 48 -5.46 14.67 -4.92
CA LEU A 48 -6.89 14.49 -5.21
C LEU A 48 -7.00 13.71 -6.52
N GLN A 49 -7.92 12.74 -6.55
CA GLN A 49 -8.23 11.94 -7.72
C GLN A 49 -8.78 12.90 -8.80
N GLU A 50 -7.89 13.45 -9.64
CA GLU A 50 -8.29 14.25 -10.78
C GLU A 50 -9.23 13.37 -11.63
N SER A 51 -10.49 13.80 -11.71
CA SER A 51 -11.59 13.11 -12.38
C SER A 51 -11.40 12.99 -13.90
N SER A 52 -10.30 13.52 -14.42
CA SER A 52 -9.81 13.24 -15.76
C SER A 52 -8.30 13.42 -15.73
N PHE A 53 -7.55 12.32 -15.81
CA PHE A 53 -6.25 12.42 -16.49
C PHE A 53 -6.55 12.65 -17.98
N ASP A 54 -7.00 13.86 -18.32
CA ASP A 54 -6.80 14.34 -19.67
C ASP A 54 -5.31 14.23 -19.94
N GLU A 55 -5.00 13.55 -21.03
CA GLU A 55 -3.70 13.02 -21.37
C GLU A 55 -2.71 14.15 -21.65
N ALA A 56 -2.22 14.83 -20.61
CA ALA A 56 -1.11 15.75 -20.78
C ALA A 56 0.14 14.91 -21.13
N PRO A 57 0.68 15.01 -22.35
CA PRO A 57 1.68 14.07 -22.88
C PRO A 57 3.03 14.10 -22.14
N ASN A 58 3.23 15.06 -21.22
CA ASN A 58 4.52 15.33 -20.58
C ASN A 58 4.52 15.18 -19.06
N VAL A 59 3.45 14.65 -18.44
CA VAL A 59 3.43 14.37 -17.00
C VAL A 59 3.77 12.91 -16.74
N PRO A 60 4.82 12.59 -15.95
CA PRO A 60 5.13 11.21 -15.58
C PRO A 60 3.96 10.56 -14.84
N LYS A 61 3.41 9.48 -15.40
CA LYS A 61 2.35 8.69 -14.78
C LYS A 61 2.96 7.70 -13.77
N PHE A 62 2.90 8.04 -12.48
CA PHE A 62 3.49 7.23 -11.40
C PHE A 62 2.59 6.06 -10.94
N PHE A 63 1.30 6.08 -11.28
CA PHE A 63 0.39 4.97 -11.04
C PHE A 63 -0.55 4.82 -12.24
N ARG A 64 -0.69 3.59 -12.75
CA ARG A 64 -1.62 3.25 -13.83
C ARG A 64 -2.75 2.40 -13.25
N LYS A 65 -3.80 3.06 -12.77
CA LYS A 65 -5.01 2.38 -12.32
C LYS A 65 -5.61 1.59 -13.49
N MET A 66 -6.08 0.38 -13.24
CA MET A 66 -6.96 -0.28 -14.20
C MET A 66 -8.25 0.55 -14.32
N PRO A 67 -8.67 0.95 -15.53
CA PRO A 67 -9.94 1.65 -15.73
C PRO A 67 -11.09 0.84 -15.13
N HIS A 68 -12.09 1.53 -14.58
CA HIS A 68 -13.21 0.86 -13.93
C HIS A 68 -13.98 -0.01 -14.92
N GLU A 69 -14.15 0.46 -16.15
CA GLU A 69 -14.80 -0.26 -17.25
C GLU A 69 -14.09 -1.58 -17.55
N LYS A 70 -12.76 -1.55 -17.54
CA LYS A 70 -11.95 -2.75 -17.73
C LYS A 70 -12.05 -3.70 -16.54
N LEU A 71 -12.20 -3.18 -15.32
CA LEU A 71 -12.42 -4.02 -14.14
C LEU A 71 -13.76 -4.78 -14.22
N GLN A 72 -14.79 -4.18 -14.82
CA GLN A 72 -16.11 -4.80 -15.01
C GLN A 72 -16.08 -6.00 -15.98
N GLU A 73 -15.06 -6.11 -16.83
CA GLU A 73 -14.83 -7.29 -17.68
C GLU A 73 -14.43 -8.55 -16.88
N TYR A 74 -14.01 -8.39 -15.61
CA TYR A 74 -13.56 -9.48 -14.74
C TYR A 74 -14.57 -9.70 -13.61
N LYS A 75 -15.72 -10.28 -13.94
CA LYS A 75 -16.79 -10.56 -12.97
C LYS A 75 -16.36 -11.61 -11.96
N VAL A 76 -16.67 -11.41 -10.69
CA VAL A 76 -16.34 -12.39 -9.64
C VAL A 76 -17.10 -13.69 -9.91
N ASP A 77 -16.37 -14.80 -9.88
CA ASP A 77 -16.89 -16.14 -10.11
C ASP A 77 -17.62 -16.65 -8.87
N THR A 78 -18.94 -16.51 -8.86
CA THR A 78 -19.80 -16.93 -7.74
C THR A 78 -20.03 -18.44 -7.68
N ASP A 79 -19.61 -19.19 -8.69
CA ASP A 79 -19.70 -20.66 -8.67
C ASP A 79 -18.45 -21.28 -8.01
N ASN A 80 -17.38 -20.50 -7.86
CA ASN A 80 -16.18 -20.92 -7.16
C ASN A 80 -16.42 -20.94 -5.64
N LYS A 81 -16.41 -22.14 -5.05
CA LYS A 81 -16.71 -22.35 -3.61
C LYS A 81 -15.79 -21.59 -2.66
N ASP A 82 -14.49 -21.51 -2.97
CA ASP A 82 -13.52 -20.78 -2.14
C ASP A 82 -13.78 -19.26 -2.19
N THR A 83 -13.97 -18.72 -3.40
CA THR A 83 -14.34 -17.32 -3.61
C THR A 83 -15.62 -16.97 -2.87
N MET A 84 -16.64 -17.83 -2.94
CA MET A 84 -17.90 -17.60 -2.21
C MET A 84 -17.76 -17.70 -0.69
N ARG A 85 -16.89 -18.57 -0.17
CA ARG A 85 -16.59 -18.61 1.27
C ARG A 85 -15.97 -17.29 1.70
N ASP A 86 -14.98 -16.81 0.96
CA ASP A 86 -14.24 -15.60 1.29
C ASP A 86 -15.13 -14.36 1.18
N LEU A 87 -15.97 -14.25 0.13
CA LEU A 87 -16.98 -13.20 -0.02
C LEU A 87 -18.00 -13.13 1.12
N ARG A 88 -18.36 -14.27 1.73
CA ARG A 88 -19.27 -14.28 2.88
C ARG A 88 -18.61 -13.70 4.12
N VAL A 89 -17.34 -14.01 4.35
CA VAL A 89 -16.54 -13.42 5.44
C VAL A 89 -16.38 -11.93 5.21
N GLU A 90 -16.02 -11.54 3.99
CA GLU A 90 -15.92 -10.14 3.57
C GLU A 90 -17.22 -9.37 3.84
N LYS A 91 -18.37 -9.90 3.38
CA LYS A 91 -19.67 -9.27 3.61
C LYS A 91 -19.99 -9.09 5.10
N LYS A 92 -19.63 -10.05 5.95
CA LYS A 92 -19.81 -9.93 7.41
C LYS A 92 -18.96 -8.81 8.01
N LEU A 93 -17.73 -8.63 7.52
CA LEU A 93 -16.83 -7.57 7.97
C LEU A 93 -17.33 -6.18 7.56
N TRP A 94 -17.89 -6.04 6.35
CA TRP A 94 -18.36 -4.74 5.83
C TRP A 94 -19.77 -4.37 6.27
N VAL A 95 -20.67 -5.35 6.39
CA VAL A 95 -22.05 -5.11 6.86
C VAL A 95 -22.01 -5.12 8.38
N SER A 96 -21.64 -3.99 8.95
CA SER A 96 -21.37 -3.66 10.36
C SER A 96 -22.55 -3.84 11.34
N LYS A 97 -23.43 -4.83 11.12
CA LYS A 97 -24.49 -5.20 12.07
C LYS A 97 -24.16 -6.44 12.89
N GLU A 98 -23.14 -7.20 12.51
CA GLU A 98 -22.56 -8.25 13.36
C GLU A 98 -21.38 -7.65 14.14
N GLN A 99 -21.69 -6.84 15.16
CA GLN A 99 -20.73 -6.22 16.09
C GLN A 99 -19.77 -7.26 16.70
N ASP A 100 -20.25 -8.51 16.86
CA ASP A 100 -19.55 -9.63 17.51
C ASP A 100 -18.16 -9.92 16.92
N LEU A 101 -17.98 -9.89 15.59
CA LEU A 101 -16.68 -10.14 14.94
C LEU A 101 -15.68 -9.00 15.16
N CYS A 102 -16.18 -7.76 15.25
CA CYS A 102 -15.36 -6.59 15.53
C CYS A 102 -15.02 -6.48 17.02
N ASP A 103 -15.90 -6.94 17.90
CA ASP A 103 -15.71 -6.91 19.36
C ASP A 103 -14.77 -8.03 19.85
N GLU A 104 -14.76 -9.19 19.18
CA GLU A 104 -13.86 -10.30 19.49
C GLU A 104 -12.40 -10.04 19.08
N LEU A 105 -12.19 -9.23 18.05
CA LEU A 105 -10.86 -8.95 17.50
C LEU A 105 -10.28 -7.66 18.09
N HIS A 106 -9.08 -7.76 18.67
CA HIS A 106 -8.27 -6.58 18.96
C HIS A 106 -8.14 -5.69 17.69
N PRO A 107 -8.15 -4.33 17.79
CA PRO A 107 -8.21 -3.44 16.62
C PRO A 107 -7.14 -3.73 15.54
N LEU A 108 -5.91 -4.05 15.97
CA LEU A 108 -4.85 -4.47 15.05
C LEU A 108 -5.18 -5.76 14.28
N GLY A 109 -5.84 -6.71 14.94
CA GLY A 109 -6.33 -7.96 14.35
C GLY A 109 -7.42 -7.69 13.32
N LEU A 110 -8.37 -6.81 13.64
CA LEU A 110 -9.40 -6.39 12.68
C LEU A 110 -8.78 -5.74 11.44
N ALA A 111 -7.86 -4.78 11.61
CA ALA A 111 -7.17 -4.14 10.50
C ALA A 111 -6.35 -5.13 9.65
N ALA A 112 -5.71 -6.13 10.28
CA ALA A 112 -5.00 -7.19 9.57
C ALA A 112 -5.95 -8.12 8.79
N THR A 113 -7.14 -8.39 9.32
CA THR A 113 -8.19 -9.12 8.62
C THR A 113 -8.67 -8.33 7.40
N MET A 114 -8.87 -7.01 7.52
CA MET A 114 -9.22 -6.16 6.37
C MET A 114 -8.13 -6.18 5.28
N CYS A 115 -6.85 -6.10 5.66
CA CYS A 115 -5.73 -6.26 4.72
C CYS A 115 -5.79 -7.63 4.00
N THR A 116 -6.11 -8.69 4.74
CA THR A 116 -6.27 -10.04 4.19
C THR A 116 -7.42 -10.12 3.19
N VAL A 117 -8.57 -9.50 3.47
CA VAL A 117 -9.70 -9.44 2.55
C VAL A 117 -9.32 -8.75 1.25
N LEU A 118 -8.64 -7.60 1.33
CA LEU A 118 -8.13 -6.89 0.15
C LEU A 118 -7.19 -7.76 -0.68
N ARG A 119 -6.28 -8.49 -0.02
CA ARG A 119 -5.41 -9.45 -0.71
C ARG A 119 -6.22 -10.54 -1.40
N LEU A 120 -7.15 -11.20 -0.71
CA LEU A 120 -7.94 -12.31 -1.26
C LEU A 120 -8.74 -11.84 -2.50
N ALA A 121 -9.33 -10.65 -2.44
CA ALA A 121 -10.03 -10.05 -3.57
C ALA A 121 -9.13 -9.81 -4.80
N PHE A 122 -7.84 -9.55 -4.57
CA PHE A 122 -6.86 -9.30 -5.62
C PHE A 122 -6.22 -10.57 -6.18
N ASP A 123 -5.75 -11.49 -5.31
CA ASP A 123 -4.91 -12.61 -5.72
C ASP A 123 -5.54 -14.00 -5.65
N THR A 124 -6.68 -14.14 -4.96
CA THR A 124 -7.37 -15.43 -4.78
C THR A 124 -8.69 -15.52 -5.52
N HIS A 125 -9.55 -14.50 -5.38
CA HIS A 125 -10.91 -14.53 -5.94
C HIS A 125 -10.86 -14.79 -7.45
N LYS A 126 -11.53 -15.87 -7.86
CA LYS A 126 -11.64 -16.20 -9.27
C LYS A 126 -12.60 -15.24 -9.93
N ARG A 127 -12.23 -14.86 -11.15
CA ARG A 127 -13.00 -13.96 -12.00
C ARG A 127 -13.12 -14.57 -13.37
N GLU A 128 -14.31 -14.46 -13.93
CA GLU A 128 -14.61 -14.91 -15.26
C GLU A 128 -14.43 -13.77 -16.25
N THR A 129 -13.65 -14.04 -17.30
CA THR A 129 -13.47 -13.15 -18.44
C THR A 129 -14.58 -13.34 -19.46
N SER A 130 -14.70 -12.42 -20.42
CA SER A 130 -15.70 -12.50 -21.49
C SER A 130 -15.59 -13.75 -22.38
N ASP A 131 -14.42 -14.38 -22.44
CA ASP A 131 -14.15 -15.64 -23.14
C ASP A 131 -14.27 -16.89 -22.24
N GLY A 132 -14.79 -16.74 -21.02
CA GLY A 132 -15.06 -17.85 -20.10
C GLY A 132 -13.84 -18.38 -19.34
N GLN A 133 -12.67 -17.72 -19.43
CA GLN A 133 -11.50 -18.08 -18.65
C GLN A 133 -11.65 -17.65 -17.20
N LYS A 134 -11.07 -18.45 -16.28
CA LYS A 134 -11.04 -18.14 -14.85
C LYS A 134 -9.66 -17.63 -14.45
N VAL A 135 -9.57 -16.35 -14.09
CA VAL A 135 -8.33 -15.64 -13.74
C VAL A 135 -8.46 -14.94 -12.39
N THR A 136 -7.37 -14.45 -11.81
CA THR A 136 -7.38 -13.49 -10.69
C THR A 136 -6.91 -12.12 -11.15
N LEU A 137 -7.21 -11.05 -10.42
CA LEU A 137 -6.72 -9.71 -10.79
C LEU A 137 -5.19 -9.61 -10.75
N MET A 138 -4.55 -10.34 -9.84
CA MET A 138 -3.09 -10.40 -9.80
C MET A 138 -2.52 -10.96 -11.12
N GLN A 139 -3.12 -12.02 -11.68
CA GLN A 139 -2.67 -12.62 -12.93
C GLN A 139 -2.81 -11.67 -14.13
N THR A 140 -3.82 -10.80 -14.13
CA THR A 140 -4.09 -9.90 -15.26
C THR A 140 -3.28 -8.59 -15.19
N THR A 141 -2.73 -8.27 -14.03
CA THR A 141 -2.03 -6.99 -13.77
C THR A 141 -0.50 -7.10 -13.79
N GLY A 142 0.04 -8.32 -13.85
CA GLY A 142 1.49 -8.54 -13.87
C GLY A 142 2.19 -8.34 -12.53
N TRP A 143 1.43 -8.17 -11.44
CA TRP A 143 1.96 -8.19 -10.08
C TRP A 143 2.23 -9.63 -9.63
N LYS A 144 3.20 -9.80 -8.73
CA LYS A 144 3.50 -11.06 -8.04
C LYS A 144 3.66 -10.80 -6.55
N ARG A 145 3.33 -11.80 -5.72
CA ARG A 145 3.61 -11.74 -4.29
C ARG A 145 5.11 -11.48 -4.06
N ALA A 146 5.40 -10.70 -3.04
CA ALA A 146 6.75 -10.38 -2.61
C ALA A 146 6.92 -10.75 -1.14
N ASN A 147 8.11 -11.25 -0.81
CA ASN A 147 8.56 -11.26 0.57
C ASN A 147 8.98 -9.85 0.95
N PHE A 148 8.65 -9.44 2.16
CA PHE A 148 9.09 -8.15 2.66
C PHE A 148 10.62 -8.05 2.74
N THR A 149 11.30 -9.06 3.29
CA THR A 149 12.76 -9.06 3.51
C THR A 149 13.60 -8.97 2.25
N ASP A 150 13.08 -9.52 1.16
CA ASP A 150 13.88 -9.78 -0.05
C ASP A 150 13.58 -8.77 -1.16
N GLY A 151 12.83 -7.70 -0.86
CA GLY A 151 12.47 -6.73 -1.88
C GLY A 151 11.75 -5.45 -1.44
N ILE A 152 11.31 -5.35 -0.17
CA ILE A 152 10.55 -4.18 0.31
C ILE A 152 11.17 -3.55 1.56
N PHE A 153 11.45 -4.33 2.60
CA PHE A 153 12.07 -3.86 3.84
C PHE A 153 13.36 -4.61 4.14
N HIS A 154 14.39 -3.88 4.58
CA HIS A 154 15.57 -4.51 5.16
C HIS A 154 15.23 -5.15 6.50
N ARG A 155 15.99 -6.18 6.87
CA ARG A 155 15.96 -6.74 8.22
C ARG A 155 16.31 -5.73 9.31
N ALA A 156 17.06 -4.67 8.98
CA ALA A 156 17.41 -3.61 9.93
C ALA A 156 16.18 -2.84 10.46
N PHE A 157 15.07 -2.81 9.73
CA PHE A 157 13.84 -2.11 10.13
C PHE A 157 12.82 -3.03 10.80
N TYR A 158 13.19 -4.29 11.08
CA TYR A 158 12.25 -5.28 11.61
C TYR A 158 11.62 -4.89 12.92
N ASP A 159 12.41 -4.40 13.88
CA ASP A 159 11.85 -4.12 15.21
C ASP A 159 10.85 -2.96 15.17
N ASP A 160 11.19 -1.90 14.44
CA ASP A 160 10.37 -0.69 14.32
C ASP A 160 9.14 -0.87 13.43
N VAL A 161 9.22 -1.72 12.40
CA VAL A 161 8.16 -1.90 11.39
C VAL A 161 7.35 -3.17 11.62
N PHE A 162 8.00 -4.31 11.89
CA PHE A 162 7.36 -5.63 12.01
C PHE A 162 7.00 -6.02 13.44
N HIS A 163 7.77 -5.61 14.44
CA HIS A 163 7.57 -6.03 15.83
C HIS A 163 6.82 -4.99 16.69
N SER A 164 6.22 -3.98 16.06
CA SER A 164 5.34 -3.06 16.75
C SER A 164 4.10 -3.78 17.29
N LYS A 165 3.70 -3.44 18.52
CA LYS A 165 2.41 -3.89 19.10
C LYS A 165 1.22 -3.08 18.57
N HIS A 166 1.46 -2.15 17.65
CA HIS A 166 0.48 -1.14 17.25
C HIS A 166 0.23 -1.10 15.75
N TRP A 167 1.18 -1.58 14.96
CA TRP A 167 1.04 -1.76 13.52
C TRP A 167 1.91 -2.92 13.04
N ARG A 168 1.63 -3.42 11.85
CA ARG A 168 2.53 -4.34 11.14
C ARG A 168 2.22 -4.36 9.65
N PRO A 169 3.22 -4.54 8.78
CA PRO A 169 2.99 -4.95 7.41
C PRO A 169 2.26 -6.30 7.37
N VAL A 170 1.36 -6.47 6.40
CA VAL A 170 0.55 -7.69 6.26
C VAL A 170 0.87 -8.39 4.96
N ASP A 171 0.67 -7.71 3.82
CA ASP A 171 0.86 -8.30 2.50
C ASP A 171 1.70 -7.40 1.59
N ALA A 172 2.34 -8.01 0.60
CA ALA A 172 3.33 -7.36 -0.26
C ALA A 172 3.32 -7.91 -1.68
N TRP A 173 3.52 -7.02 -2.64
CA TRP A 173 3.62 -7.33 -4.06
C TRP A 173 4.70 -6.49 -4.74
N GLN A 174 5.27 -7.06 -5.80
CA GLN A 174 6.21 -6.40 -6.69
C GLN A 174 5.81 -6.70 -8.14
N SER A 175 6.23 -5.87 -9.09
CA SER A 175 5.97 -6.17 -10.49
C SER A 175 6.76 -7.39 -10.97
N GLY A 176 6.13 -8.20 -11.82
CA GLY A 176 6.80 -9.22 -12.63
C GLY A 176 7.69 -8.64 -13.73
N LYS A 177 7.53 -7.34 -14.07
CA LYS A 177 8.32 -6.60 -15.07
C LYS A 177 9.00 -5.39 -14.41
N PRO A 178 9.98 -5.60 -13.51
CA PRO A 178 10.55 -4.52 -12.70
C PRO A 178 11.25 -3.43 -13.51
N LYS A 179 11.68 -3.70 -14.75
CA LYS A 179 12.26 -2.68 -15.65
C LYS A 179 11.20 -1.69 -16.18
N ASP A 180 9.98 -2.19 -16.42
CA ASP A 180 8.90 -1.40 -17.02
C ASP A 180 7.96 -0.83 -15.95
N GLN A 181 7.87 -1.51 -14.82
CA GLN A 181 6.99 -1.18 -13.69
C GLN A 181 7.77 -1.39 -12.39
N PRO A 182 8.58 -0.42 -11.99
CA PRO A 182 9.52 -0.56 -10.88
C PRO A 182 8.82 -0.26 -9.55
N HIS A 183 7.58 -0.71 -9.37
CA HIS A 183 6.74 -0.39 -8.21
C HIS A 183 6.67 -1.57 -7.24
N VAL A 184 6.49 -1.25 -5.96
CA VAL A 184 6.11 -2.18 -4.89
C VAL A 184 4.79 -1.73 -4.31
N MET A 185 4.01 -2.69 -3.82
CA MET A 185 2.76 -2.45 -3.13
C MET A 185 2.80 -3.26 -1.84
N PHE A 186 2.29 -2.69 -0.75
CA PHE A 186 2.12 -3.44 0.48
C PHE A 186 0.96 -2.87 1.29
N THR A 187 0.43 -3.69 2.19
CA THR A 187 -0.59 -3.27 3.16
C THR A 187 0.03 -3.21 4.55
N THR A 188 -0.42 -2.23 5.35
CA THR A 188 -0.07 -2.09 6.76
C THR A 188 -1.35 -2.07 7.59
N ALA A 189 -1.41 -2.93 8.60
CA ALA A 189 -2.48 -2.93 9.57
C ALA A 189 -2.10 -2.02 10.73
N HIS A 190 -3.04 -1.19 11.18
CA HIS A 190 -2.88 -0.29 12.32
C HIS A 190 -3.99 -0.53 13.33
N LYS A 191 -3.67 -0.43 14.62
CA LYS A 191 -4.69 -0.45 15.68
C LYS A 191 -5.42 0.89 15.86
N TYR A 192 -4.95 1.92 15.17
CA TYR A 192 -5.44 3.28 15.26
C TYR A 192 -6.28 3.59 14.03
N GLU A 193 -7.34 4.38 14.20
CA GLU A 193 -8.16 4.84 13.09
C GLU A 193 -7.40 5.88 12.25
N GLY A 194 -7.71 5.94 10.96
CA GLY A 194 -7.18 7.00 10.09
C GLY A 194 -7.79 8.36 10.42
N ASN A 195 -7.05 9.42 10.12
CA ASN A 195 -7.52 10.81 10.22
C ASN A 195 -7.01 11.59 9.01
N ASP A 196 -7.90 12.27 8.29
CA ASP A 196 -7.56 13.02 7.07
C ASP A 196 -6.50 14.11 7.26
N ASN A 197 -6.26 14.54 8.51
CA ASN A 197 -5.32 15.61 8.85
C ASN A 197 -3.96 15.11 9.36
N SER A 198 -3.76 13.80 9.48
CA SER A 198 -2.51 13.23 9.99
C SER A 198 -2.15 11.91 9.30
N LEU A 199 -0.87 11.57 9.34
CA LEU A 199 -0.41 10.23 8.99
C LEU A 199 -0.13 9.45 10.27
N LEU A 200 -0.36 8.14 10.23
CA LEU A 200 0.04 7.29 11.35
C LEU A 200 1.55 7.13 11.34
N ARG A 201 2.19 7.19 12.51
CA ARG A 201 3.64 7.02 12.66
C ARG A 201 4.15 5.75 11.98
N GLY A 202 3.42 4.64 12.10
CA GLY A 202 3.78 3.39 11.44
C GLY A 202 3.73 3.46 9.90
N GLU A 203 2.83 4.26 9.31
CA GLU A 203 2.77 4.48 7.86
C GLU A 203 4.00 5.26 7.40
N VAL A 204 4.36 6.32 8.13
CA VAL A 204 5.55 7.13 7.85
C VAL A 204 6.81 6.29 7.94
N LEU A 205 6.94 5.48 8.99
CA LEU A 205 8.07 4.55 9.15
C LEU A 205 8.10 3.51 8.02
N ALA A 206 6.97 2.90 7.66
CA ALA A 206 6.94 1.97 6.54
C ALA A 206 7.36 2.66 5.22
N ILE A 207 6.85 3.85 4.94
CA ILE A 207 7.22 4.63 3.75
C ILE A 207 8.72 4.91 3.72
N MET A 208 9.27 5.43 4.83
CA MET A 208 10.70 5.75 4.93
C MET A 208 11.58 4.51 4.75
N ALA A 209 11.22 3.38 5.34
CA ALA A 209 12.00 2.14 5.24
C ALA A 209 12.05 1.61 3.79
N VAL A 210 10.91 1.64 3.09
CA VAL A 210 10.88 1.29 1.66
C VAL A 210 11.72 2.27 0.85
N MET A 211 11.60 3.57 1.10
CA MET A 211 12.36 4.58 0.36
C MET A 211 13.87 4.38 0.51
N MET A 212 14.37 4.14 1.73
CA MET A 212 15.79 3.88 1.99
C MET A 212 16.28 2.68 1.20
N ILE A 213 15.60 1.53 1.32
CA ILE A 213 16.03 0.29 0.67
C ILE A 213 16.03 0.39 -0.84
N ARG A 214 15.02 1.05 -1.40
CA ARG A 214 14.90 1.22 -2.83
C ARG A 214 16.01 2.13 -3.38
N LEU A 215 16.35 3.21 -2.68
CA LEU A 215 17.47 4.08 -3.08
C LEU A 215 18.83 3.38 -2.94
N GLU A 216 19.04 2.60 -1.88
CA GLU A 216 20.29 1.85 -1.66
C GLU A 216 20.52 0.75 -2.69
N SER A 217 19.45 0.11 -3.17
CA SER A 217 19.54 -0.98 -4.16
C SER A 217 20.17 -0.59 -5.51
N GLY A 218 20.38 0.71 -5.76
CA GLY A 218 20.90 1.23 -7.02
C GLY A 218 19.97 1.03 -8.22
N SER A 219 18.78 0.48 -8.00
CA SER A 219 17.76 0.25 -9.04
C SER A 219 16.93 1.51 -9.33
N PHE A 220 17.12 2.58 -8.55
CA PHE A 220 16.36 3.83 -8.62
C PHE A 220 17.32 5.02 -8.58
N ASP A 221 17.43 5.74 -9.70
CA ASP A 221 18.46 6.77 -9.87
C ASP A 221 18.15 8.10 -9.16
N GLN A 222 16.88 8.43 -8.89
CA GLN A 222 16.52 9.80 -8.48
C GLN A 222 15.41 9.92 -7.42
N HIS A 223 14.29 9.21 -7.50
CA HIS A 223 13.17 9.42 -6.55
C HIS A 223 12.30 8.17 -6.35
N ASN A 224 11.76 8.01 -5.13
CA ASN A 224 10.69 7.07 -4.82
C ASN A 224 9.43 7.85 -4.48
N ILE A 225 8.32 7.51 -5.12
CA ILE A 225 6.99 7.99 -4.79
C ILE A 225 6.20 6.79 -4.31
N ILE A 226 5.73 6.85 -3.07
CA ILE A 226 4.82 5.85 -2.51
C ILE A 226 3.44 6.51 -2.46
N PRO A 227 2.54 6.24 -3.41
CA PRO A 227 1.18 6.69 -3.29
C PRO A 227 0.51 5.92 -2.15
N VAL A 228 0.04 6.65 -1.14
CA VAL A 228 -0.83 6.11 -0.08
C VAL A 228 -2.26 6.24 -0.58
N GLY A 229 -2.91 5.10 -0.83
CA GLY A 229 -4.32 5.06 -1.18
C GLY A 229 -5.11 4.68 0.05
N PHE A 230 -5.99 5.58 0.51
CA PHE A 230 -7.04 5.21 1.44
C PHE A 230 -8.23 4.74 0.60
N PRO A 231 -8.76 3.53 0.81
CA PRO A 231 -10.08 3.22 0.26
C PRO A 231 -11.08 4.13 0.96
N GLU A 232 -11.57 5.17 0.26
CA GLU A 232 -12.78 5.88 0.69
C GLU A 232 -13.93 4.88 0.67
N LEU A 233 -14.34 4.43 1.85
CA LEU A 233 -15.51 3.58 2.04
C LEU A 233 -16.76 4.47 1.96
N SER A 234 -17.13 4.87 0.74
CA SER A 234 -18.43 5.49 0.52
C SER A 234 -19.50 4.40 0.59
N ASN A 235 -20.37 4.48 1.60
CA ASN A 235 -21.55 3.62 1.82
C ASN A 235 -22.58 3.63 0.67
N LYS A 236 -22.26 4.20 -0.50
CA LYS A 236 -23.23 4.49 -1.56
C LYS A 236 -23.44 3.37 -2.57
N GLU A 237 -22.68 2.28 -2.53
CA GLU A 237 -22.80 1.19 -3.53
C GLU A 237 -23.25 -0.17 -2.96
N LEU A 238 -23.74 -0.21 -1.71
CA LEU A 238 -24.33 -1.43 -1.10
C LEU A 238 -25.85 -1.35 -0.89
N ALA A 239 -26.55 -0.53 -1.69
CA ALA A 239 -28.02 -0.51 -1.75
C ALA A 239 -28.51 -0.96 -3.13
#